data_AF-A0A238W021-F1
#
_entry.id   AF-A0A238W021-F1
#
_cell.length_a   1.000
_cell.length_b   1.000
_cell.length_c   1.000
_cell.angle_alpha   90.00
_cell.angle_beta   90.00
_cell.angle_gamma   90.00
#
_symmetry.space_group_name_H-M   'P 1'
#
loop_
_entity.id
_entity.type
_entity.pdbx_description
1 polymer ?
#
loop_
_entity_poly.entity_id
_entity_poly.type
_entity_poly.pdbx_seq_one_letter_code
_entity_poly.pdbx_strand_id
1 'polypeptide(L)'
;MAGMVQGTLQKTVSFMPTQSDENPSFRRQLSSLSRLDLRKHSIDELVERIQELLEGQTLRCLEFAPGLLLYRGITGQRPSYLSEVSYPPAHRVQHDQRANRAGEPVFYCSATWHPPFFEAHVQPDDHIVIARWQTQKPLRIVSFGYANVCTDDPHTDREHALRRALRQLPDDTRALAGFLTRAFTRTVDDDSAHHYRMSIAIAEACQLGTAFDGLLYPSAAMPSPAHNLALHRSCLDEEKLALHYVEYLRVNGIGTETIDVCSLDFARHTEPDGRLQWLRQPGNWVLREGATATDCHFEQGRWHR
;
A
#
# COMPACT_ATOMS: atom_id res chain seq x y z
N MET A 1 40.09 -9.61 -23.83
CA MET A 1 39.48 -10.43 -22.75
C MET A 1 38.15 -9.79 -22.38
N ALA A 2 37.06 -10.28 -22.99
CA ALA A 2 35.70 -9.79 -22.77
C ALA A 2 34.94 -10.84 -21.97
N GLY A 3 34.53 -10.50 -20.75
CA GLY A 3 33.72 -11.36 -19.89
C GLY A 3 32.24 -11.06 -20.11
N MET A 4 31.52 -12.02 -20.70
CA MET A 4 30.06 -12.03 -20.77
C MET A 4 29.47 -12.30 -19.39
N VAL A 5 28.60 -11.41 -18.90
CA VAL A 5 27.70 -11.69 -17.78
C VAL A 5 26.40 -12.23 -18.36
N GLN A 6 26.10 -13.50 -18.09
CA GLN A 6 24.84 -14.15 -18.46
C GLN A 6 23.73 -13.64 -17.53
N GLY A 7 22.74 -12.96 -18.11
CA GLY A 7 21.50 -12.59 -17.44
C GLY A 7 20.57 -13.80 -17.31
N THR A 8 20.17 -14.10 -16.09
CA THR A 8 19.22 -15.17 -15.75
C THR A 8 17.83 -14.81 -16.28
N LEU A 9 17.37 -15.52 -17.31
CA LEU A 9 16.01 -15.47 -17.83
C LEU A 9 15.01 -15.91 -16.74
N GLN A 10 14.16 -14.98 -16.29
CA GLN A 10 12.95 -15.32 -15.55
C GLN A 10 12.05 -16.17 -16.46
N LYS A 11 11.79 -17.41 -16.07
CA LYS A 11 10.84 -18.29 -16.74
C LYS A 11 9.43 -17.71 -16.61
N THR A 12 8.91 -17.13 -17.68
CA THR A 12 7.49 -16.84 -17.85
C THR A 12 6.74 -18.17 -17.85
N VAL A 13 6.04 -18.49 -16.77
CA VAL A 13 5.12 -19.63 -16.73
C VAL A 13 3.97 -19.31 -17.66
N SER A 14 3.92 -19.98 -18.81
CA SER A 14 2.82 -19.94 -19.76
C SER A 14 1.60 -20.60 -19.11
N PHE A 15 0.64 -19.80 -18.67
CA PHE A 15 -0.68 -20.28 -18.24
C PHE A 15 -1.46 -20.65 -19.50
N MET A 16 -1.54 -21.94 -19.83
CA MET A 16 -2.51 -22.41 -20.81
C MET A 16 -3.91 -22.33 -20.18
N PRO A 17 -4.89 -21.68 -20.83
CA PRO A 17 -6.25 -21.64 -20.32
C PRO A 17 -6.87 -23.03 -20.52
N THR A 18 -6.91 -23.83 -19.47
CA THR A 18 -7.88 -24.92 -19.35
C THR A 18 -9.28 -24.31 -19.41
N GLN A 19 -10.12 -24.79 -20.34
CA GLN A 19 -11.54 -24.43 -20.40
C GLN A 19 -12.13 -24.61 -18.99
N SER A 20 -12.48 -23.49 -18.34
CA SER A 20 -13.04 -23.52 -16.99
C SER A 20 -14.50 -23.89 -17.09
N ASP A 21 -14.85 -25.11 -16.69
CA ASP A 21 -16.21 -25.42 -16.26
C ASP A 21 -16.55 -24.43 -15.14
N GLU A 22 -17.53 -23.56 -15.37
CA GLU A 22 -18.04 -22.67 -14.34
C GLU A 22 -18.42 -23.50 -13.10
N ASN A 23 -18.02 -23.09 -11.90
CA ASN A 23 -18.48 -23.75 -10.67
C ASN A 23 -19.75 -23.06 -10.16
N PRO A 24 -20.97 -23.56 -10.50
CA PRO A 24 -22.22 -22.93 -10.08
C PRO A 24 -22.44 -22.96 -8.56
N SER A 25 -21.71 -23.79 -7.79
CA SER A 25 -21.72 -23.72 -6.32
C SER A 25 -21.01 -22.47 -5.83
N PHE A 26 -19.78 -22.23 -6.32
CA PHE A 26 -18.98 -21.06 -6.00
C PHE A 26 -19.71 -19.75 -6.32
N ARG A 27 -20.33 -19.67 -7.51
CA ARG A 27 -21.12 -18.48 -7.90
C ARG A 27 -22.30 -18.20 -6.99
N ARG A 28 -22.96 -19.26 -6.51
CA ARG A 28 -24.07 -19.14 -5.55
C ARG A 28 -23.57 -18.65 -4.19
N GLN A 29 -22.46 -19.18 -3.68
CA GLN A 29 -21.84 -18.72 -2.44
C GLN A 29 -21.43 -17.24 -2.53
N LEU A 30 -20.73 -16.85 -3.60
CA LEU A 30 -20.29 -15.46 -3.81
C LEU A 30 -21.47 -14.48 -3.92
N SER A 31 -22.54 -14.87 -4.62
CA SER A 31 -23.77 -14.09 -4.73
C SER A 31 -24.50 -13.97 -3.38
N SER A 32 -24.55 -15.06 -2.60
CA SER A 32 -25.13 -15.07 -1.27
C SER A 32 -24.40 -14.08 -0.34
N LEU A 33 -23.07 -14.17 -0.26
CA LEU A 33 -22.23 -13.27 0.53
C LEU A 33 -22.38 -11.81 0.11
N SER A 34 -22.45 -11.53 -1.19
CA SER A 34 -22.59 -10.17 -1.72
C SER A 34 -23.91 -9.48 -1.38
N ARG A 35 -24.95 -10.25 -0.98
CA ARG A 35 -26.30 -9.77 -0.66
C ARG A 35 -26.61 -9.79 0.83
N LEU A 36 -25.66 -10.18 1.68
CA LEU A 36 -25.87 -10.23 3.12
C LEU A 36 -26.11 -8.82 3.70
N ASP A 37 -27.05 -8.75 4.63
CA ASP A 37 -27.20 -7.61 5.53
C ASP A 37 -26.15 -7.75 6.64
N LEU A 38 -25.01 -7.06 6.48
CA LEU A 38 -23.87 -7.18 7.39
C LEU A 38 -24.18 -6.74 8.82
N ARG A 39 -25.29 -6.04 9.07
CA ARG A 39 -25.72 -5.68 10.42
C ARG A 39 -26.14 -6.91 11.24
N LYS A 40 -26.60 -7.96 10.57
CA LYS A 40 -27.14 -9.19 11.18
C LYS A 40 -26.10 -10.30 11.37
N HIS A 41 -24.86 -10.06 10.98
CA HIS A 41 -23.79 -11.06 11.05
C HIS A 41 -22.62 -10.53 11.88
N SER A 42 -22.05 -11.42 12.70
CA SER A 42 -20.78 -11.14 13.39
C SER A 42 -19.61 -11.28 12.42
N ILE A 43 -18.42 -10.78 12.81
CA ILE A 43 -17.20 -10.97 12.01
C ILE A 43 -16.84 -12.46 11.97
N ASP A 44 -16.94 -13.18 13.09
CA ASP A 44 -16.59 -14.60 13.18
C ASP A 44 -17.45 -15.46 12.23
N GLU A 45 -18.77 -15.22 12.19
CA GLU A 45 -19.68 -15.90 11.24
C GLU A 45 -19.31 -15.62 9.78
N LEU A 46 -18.84 -14.40 9.48
CA LEU A 46 -18.41 -14.04 8.14
C LEU A 46 -17.07 -14.70 7.81
N VAL A 47 -16.14 -14.82 8.77
CA VAL A 47 -14.85 -15.51 8.58
C VAL A 47 -15.06 -16.94 8.12
N GLU A 48 -15.93 -17.69 8.81
CA GLU A 48 -16.26 -19.07 8.44
C GLU A 48 -16.78 -19.16 7.00
N ARG A 49 -17.73 -18.30 6.63
CA ARG A 49 -18.29 -18.28 5.27
C ARG A 49 -17.28 -17.86 4.20
N ILE A 50 -16.34 -16.97 4.55
CA ILE A 50 -15.26 -16.58 3.62
C ILE A 50 -14.26 -17.73 3.48
N GLN A 51 -13.93 -18.45 4.54
CA GLN A 51 -13.06 -19.63 4.46
C GLN A 51 -13.67 -20.70 3.55
N GLU A 52 -14.96 -20.98 3.68
CA GLU A 52 -15.70 -21.87 2.77
C GLU A 52 -15.66 -21.36 1.30
N LEU A 53 -15.79 -20.05 1.09
CA LEU A 53 -15.70 -19.46 -0.25
C LEU A 53 -14.28 -19.61 -0.85
N LEU A 54 -13.24 -19.47 -0.02
CA LEU A 54 -11.85 -19.54 -0.43
C LEU A 54 -11.36 -20.98 -0.65
N GLU A 55 -12.07 -21.98 -0.13
CA GLU A 55 -11.71 -23.38 -0.28
C GLU A 55 -11.62 -23.79 -1.77
N GLY A 56 -10.46 -24.35 -2.13
CA GLY A 56 -10.15 -24.74 -3.52
C GLY A 56 -9.93 -23.58 -4.48
N GLN A 57 -10.04 -22.32 -4.03
CA GLN A 57 -9.80 -21.14 -4.86
C GLN A 57 -8.31 -20.78 -4.89
N THR A 58 -7.83 -20.33 -6.05
CA THR A 58 -6.48 -19.79 -6.16
C THR A 58 -6.50 -18.30 -5.79
N LEU A 59 -5.85 -17.96 -4.70
CA LEU A 59 -5.51 -16.58 -4.36
C LEU A 59 -4.14 -16.21 -4.91
N ARG A 60 -4.01 -14.95 -5.28
CA ARG A 60 -2.75 -14.42 -5.76
C ARG A 60 -1.87 -13.99 -4.58
N CYS A 61 -0.71 -14.63 -4.45
CA CYS A 61 0.35 -14.22 -3.54
C CYS A 61 1.45 -13.47 -4.31
N LEU A 62 1.91 -12.36 -3.77
CA LEU A 62 3.06 -11.61 -4.23
C LEU A 62 4.17 -11.79 -3.21
N GLU A 63 5.35 -12.19 -3.69
CA GLU A 63 6.55 -12.28 -2.86
C GLU A 63 7.48 -11.14 -3.25
N PHE A 64 7.68 -10.22 -2.31
CA PHE A 64 8.59 -9.10 -2.49
C PHE A 64 9.92 -9.43 -1.83
N ALA A 65 11.01 -9.29 -2.58
CA ALA A 65 12.34 -9.30 -2.00
C ALA A 65 12.55 -8.08 -1.07
N PRO A 66 13.56 -8.12 -0.18
CA PRO A 66 14.02 -6.93 0.52
C PRO A 66 14.32 -5.77 -0.44
N GLY A 67 14.08 -4.55 0.03
CA GLY A 67 14.33 -3.31 -0.71
C GLY A 67 13.07 -2.59 -1.23
N LEU A 68 11.88 -3.17 -1.09
CA LEU A 68 10.61 -2.52 -1.47
C LEU A 68 10.39 -1.28 -0.60
N LEU A 69 10.04 -0.16 -1.24
CA LEU A 69 9.69 1.09 -0.58
C LEU A 69 8.19 1.18 -0.35
N LEU A 70 7.80 1.56 0.86
CA LEU A 70 6.42 1.75 1.29
C LEU A 70 6.25 3.13 1.93
N TYR A 71 5.07 3.71 1.78
CA TYR A 71 4.80 5.09 2.18
C TYR A 71 3.58 5.16 3.10
N ARG A 72 3.71 5.85 4.22
CA ARG A 72 2.60 6.14 5.13
C ARG A 72 2.47 7.65 5.31
N GLY A 73 1.28 8.18 5.09
CA GLY A 73 0.97 9.59 5.33
C GLY A 73 0.20 9.78 6.62
N ILE A 74 0.52 10.86 7.34
CA ILE A 74 -0.14 11.29 8.56
C ILE A 74 -0.37 12.79 8.46
N THR A 75 -1.60 13.24 8.65
CA THR A 75 -1.93 14.66 8.63
C THR A 75 -1.61 15.33 9.95
N GLY A 76 -1.31 16.63 9.87
CA GLY A 76 -1.16 17.50 11.04
C GLY A 76 0.28 17.81 11.39
N GLN A 77 0.60 17.73 12.68
CA GLN A 77 1.86 18.25 13.21
C GLN A 77 3.05 17.33 12.95
N ARG A 78 4.24 17.93 12.95
CA ARG A 78 5.51 17.21 12.86
C ARG A 78 5.68 16.24 14.05
N PRO A 79 5.83 14.93 13.82
CA PRO A 79 5.93 13.95 14.89
C PRO A 79 7.27 14.06 15.61
N SER A 80 7.25 13.73 16.90
CA SER A 80 8.44 13.71 17.74
C SER A 80 9.03 12.30 17.86
N TYR A 81 8.21 11.25 17.73
CA TYR A 81 8.59 9.86 17.96
C TYR A 81 8.25 8.95 16.77
N LEU A 82 9.05 7.89 16.60
CA LEU A 82 8.83 6.82 15.62
C LEU A 82 7.45 6.18 15.74
N SER A 83 6.95 6.02 16.97
CA SER A 83 5.61 5.46 17.24
C SER A 83 4.47 6.26 16.62
N GLU A 84 4.69 7.55 16.33
CA GLU A 84 3.69 8.40 15.69
C GLU A 84 3.63 8.17 14.17
N VAL A 85 4.72 7.68 13.57
CA VAL A 85 4.82 7.35 12.14
C VAL A 85 4.75 5.85 11.83
N SER A 86 4.58 5.04 12.87
CA SER A 86 4.40 3.59 12.82
C SER A 86 2.90 3.21 12.81
N TYR A 87 2.57 1.94 13.02
CA TYR A 87 1.20 1.51 13.31
C TYR A 87 0.73 2.11 14.65
N PRO A 88 -0.57 2.41 14.80
CA PRO A 88 -1.07 3.02 16.03
C PRO A 88 -1.04 2.02 17.21
N PRO A 89 -0.77 2.45 18.45
CA PRO A 89 -0.92 1.56 19.60
C PRO A 89 -2.39 1.12 19.76
N ALA A 90 -2.60 -0.08 20.31
CA ALA A 90 -3.92 -0.73 20.39
C ALA A 90 -5.03 0.16 20.97
N HIS A 91 -4.75 0.93 22.03
CA HIS A 91 -5.72 1.82 22.67
C HIS A 91 -6.20 2.99 21.78
N ARG A 92 -5.48 3.30 20.68
CA ARG A 92 -5.89 4.31 19.69
C ARG A 92 -6.74 3.71 18.57
N VAL A 93 -6.81 2.39 18.44
CA VAL A 93 -7.67 1.70 17.47
C VAL A 93 -9.04 1.50 18.10
N GLN A 94 -9.84 2.55 18.19
CA GLN A 94 -11.11 2.52 18.93
C GLN A 94 -12.27 1.90 18.15
N HIS A 95 -12.14 1.79 16.84
CA HIS A 95 -13.17 1.32 15.93
C HIS A 95 -12.59 0.29 14.95
N ASP A 96 -13.48 -0.52 14.40
CA ASP A 96 -13.17 -1.42 13.29
C ASP A 96 -12.63 -0.63 12.10
N GLN A 97 -11.59 -1.17 11.47
CA GLN A 97 -10.96 -0.60 10.29
C GLN A 97 -10.95 -1.62 9.15
N ARG A 98 -10.40 -1.25 8.01
CA ARG A 98 -10.52 -2.03 6.77
C ARG A 98 -10.02 -3.47 6.89
N ALA A 99 -9.04 -3.75 7.75
CA ALA A 99 -8.38 -5.05 7.86
C ALA A 99 -8.20 -5.54 9.31
N ASN A 100 -8.78 -4.86 10.29
CA ASN A 100 -8.61 -5.19 11.71
C ASN A 100 -9.81 -4.74 12.55
N ARG A 101 -10.01 -5.44 13.66
CA ARG A 101 -11.01 -5.06 14.67
C ARG A 101 -10.53 -3.85 15.49
N ALA A 102 -11.48 -3.24 16.19
CA ALA A 102 -11.14 -2.33 17.29
C ALA A 102 -10.16 -3.01 18.27
N GLY A 103 -9.11 -2.30 18.65
CA GLY A 103 -8.05 -2.76 19.55
C GLY A 103 -6.90 -3.51 18.87
N GLU A 104 -6.98 -3.80 17.57
CA GLU A 104 -5.98 -4.60 16.84
C GLU A 104 -5.18 -3.73 15.87
N PRO A 105 -3.90 -3.42 16.15
CA PRO A 105 -3.10 -2.58 15.26
C PRO A 105 -2.75 -3.23 13.92
N VAL A 106 -2.93 -2.45 12.84
CA VAL A 106 -2.42 -2.74 11.50
C VAL A 106 -1.59 -1.57 10.99
N PHE A 107 -0.51 -1.89 10.27
CA PHE A 107 0.29 -0.90 9.57
C PHE A 107 -0.27 -0.66 8.17
N TYR A 108 -1.04 0.42 8.04
CA TYR A 108 -1.49 0.93 6.74
C TYR A 108 -0.41 1.76 6.06
N CYS A 109 -0.14 1.44 4.80
CA CYS A 109 0.78 2.16 3.92
C CYS A 109 0.37 2.02 2.44
N SER A 110 1.13 2.63 1.54
CA SER A 110 0.98 2.52 0.10
C SER A 110 2.30 2.11 -0.56
N ALA A 111 2.21 1.48 -1.73
CA ALA A 111 3.37 1.17 -2.56
C ALA A 111 3.95 2.40 -3.27
N THR A 112 3.19 3.50 -3.37
CA THR A 112 3.62 4.73 -4.04
C THR A 112 3.44 5.94 -3.12
N TRP A 113 4.08 7.06 -3.47
CA TRP A 113 4.14 8.24 -2.62
C TRP A 113 2.86 9.10 -2.62
N HIS A 114 2.06 9.04 -3.70
CA HIS A 114 0.88 9.90 -3.92
C HIS A 114 -0.38 9.52 -3.11
N PRO A 115 -0.74 8.24 -2.92
CA PRO A 115 -2.01 7.87 -2.29
C PRO A 115 -2.27 8.46 -0.90
N PRO A 116 -1.26 8.60 -0.02
CA PRO A 116 -1.48 9.21 1.28
C PRO A 116 -2.03 10.63 1.24
N PHE A 117 -1.78 11.42 0.20
CA PHE A 117 -2.32 12.77 0.06
C PHE A 117 -3.82 12.75 -0.22
N PHE A 118 -4.25 11.88 -1.15
CA PHE A 118 -5.65 11.77 -1.55
C PHE A 118 -6.50 11.08 -0.48
N GLU A 119 -6.00 10.00 0.14
CA GLU A 119 -6.69 9.29 1.23
C GLU A 119 -6.92 10.22 2.44
N ALA A 120 -5.96 11.11 2.70
CA ALA A 120 -6.04 12.10 3.77
C ALA A 120 -6.92 13.31 3.43
N HIS A 121 -7.40 13.44 2.19
CA HIS A 121 -8.18 14.59 1.71
C HIS A 121 -7.53 15.94 2.00
N VAL A 122 -6.19 16.00 1.96
CA VAL A 122 -5.44 17.23 2.24
C VAL A 122 -5.87 18.36 1.30
N GLN A 123 -5.70 19.60 1.74
CA GLN A 123 -6.01 20.83 1.01
C GLN A 123 -4.74 21.69 0.90
N PRO A 124 -4.72 22.71 0.03
CA PRO A 124 -3.67 23.73 0.07
C PRO A 124 -3.50 24.28 1.50
N ASP A 125 -2.25 24.52 1.89
CA ASP A 125 -1.79 24.93 3.22
C ASP A 125 -1.88 23.87 4.34
N ASP A 126 -2.44 22.69 4.07
CA ASP A 126 -2.36 21.58 5.01
C ASP A 126 -0.93 21.08 5.19
N HIS A 127 -0.70 20.47 6.34
CA HIS A 127 0.56 19.80 6.65
C HIS A 127 0.36 18.29 6.66
N ILE A 128 1.28 17.59 6.01
CA ILE A 128 1.30 16.13 5.94
C ILE A 128 2.71 15.63 6.16
N VAL A 129 2.82 14.54 6.89
CA VAL A 129 4.05 13.82 7.16
C VAL A 129 4.05 12.57 6.30
N ILE A 130 5.08 12.37 5.50
CA ILE A 130 5.27 11.13 4.72
C ILE A 130 6.43 10.35 5.32
N ALA A 131 6.14 9.19 5.90
CA ALA A 131 7.13 8.24 6.34
C ALA A 131 7.38 7.19 5.26
N ARG A 132 8.63 7.09 4.82
CA ARG A 132 9.11 6.05 3.90
C ARG A 132 9.72 4.90 4.69
N TRP A 133 9.26 3.70 4.43
CA TRP A 133 9.72 2.46 5.02
C TRP A 133 10.32 1.58 3.94
N GLN A 134 11.32 0.78 4.29
CA GLN A 134 11.97 -0.14 3.38
C GLN A 134 11.96 -1.56 3.94
N THR A 135 11.57 -2.53 3.10
CA THR A 135 11.62 -3.94 3.49
C THR A 135 13.06 -4.42 3.68
N GLN A 136 13.33 -5.03 4.81
CA GLN A 136 14.62 -5.64 5.16
C GLN A 136 14.59 -7.16 4.97
N LYS A 137 13.41 -7.75 5.04
CA LYS A 137 13.14 -9.18 4.85
C LYS A 137 12.07 -9.36 3.77
N PRO A 138 11.97 -10.54 3.16
CA PRO A 138 10.90 -10.82 2.19
C PRO A 138 9.51 -10.61 2.80
N LEU A 139 8.57 -10.12 1.98
CA LEU A 139 7.15 -10.02 2.36
C LEU A 139 6.30 -10.91 1.46
N ARG A 140 5.36 -11.63 2.08
CA ARG A 140 4.31 -12.41 1.41
C ARG A 140 2.99 -11.66 1.50
N ILE A 141 2.49 -11.16 0.38
CA ILE A 141 1.33 -10.29 0.32
C ILE A 141 0.22 -10.93 -0.51
N VAL A 142 -0.99 -11.05 0.05
CA VAL A 142 -2.17 -11.44 -0.74
C VAL A 142 -2.64 -10.24 -1.55
N SER A 143 -2.86 -10.42 -2.85
CA SER A 143 -3.34 -9.36 -3.72
C SER A 143 -4.78 -9.62 -4.16
N PHE A 144 -5.67 -8.68 -3.83
CA PHE A 144 -7.08 -8.75 -4.24
C PHE A 144 -7.31 -8.21 -5.66
N GLY A 145 -6.29 -7.56 -6.24
CA GLY A 145 -6.29 -7.03 -7.60
C GLY A 145 -5.05 -7.41 -8.41
N TYR A 146 -4.89 -6.76 -9.55
CA TYR A 146 -3.75 -6.94 -10.44
C TYR A 146 -2.61 -5.96 -10.12
N ALA A 147 -1.71 -6.37 -9.23
CA ALA A 147 -0.49 -5.59 -8.95
C ALA A 147 0.43 -5.41 -10.17
N ASN A 148 0.31 -6.26 -11.20
CA ASN A 148 1.18 -6.24 -12.39
C ASN A 148 0.80 -5.18 -13.43
N VAL A 149 -0.28 -4.44 -13.21
CA VAL A 149 -0.82 -3.47 -14.18
C VAL A 149 -0.64 -2.02 -13.68
N CYS A 150 -0.02 -1.85 -12.50
CA CYS A 150 0.65 -0.60 -12.15
C CYS A 150 1.94 -0.49 -12.95
N THR A 151 1.85 -0.06 -14.20
CA THR A 151 2.87 0.89 -14.66
C THR A 151 2.70 2.12 -13.76
N ASP A 152 3.79 2.70 -13.26
CA ASP A 152 3.81 4.03 -12.61
C ASP A 152 3.46 5.11 -13.66
N ASP A 153 2.30 4.94 -14.30
CA ASP A 153 1.75 5.82 -15.31
C ASP A 153 0.53 6.52 -14.68
N PRO A 154 0.70 7.77 -14.22
CA PRO A 154 -0.39 8.53 -13.62
C PRO A 154 -1.55 8.79 -14.60
N HIS A 155 -1.37 8.57 -15.91
CA HIS A 155 -2.38 8.80 -16.94
C HIS A 155 -3.19 7.54 -17.30
N THR A 156 -2.88 6.39 -16.71
CA THR A 156 -3.64 5.17 -16.96
C THR A 156 -4.98 5.21 -16.22
N ASP A 157 -6.10 5.06 -16.94
CA ASP A 157 -7.43 4.88 -16.33
C ASP A 157 -7.46 3.58 -15.51
N ARG A 158 -7.60 3.72 -14.18
CA ARG A 158 -7.63 2.61 -13.21
C ARG A 158 -8.70 1.56 -13.54
N GLU A 159 -9.90 2.01 -13.87
CA GLU A 159 -11.03 1.11 -14.12
C GLU A 159 -10.80 0.33 -15.42
N HIS A 160 -10.28 1.00 -16.45
CA HIS A 160 -9.91 0.35 -17.70
C HIS A 160 -8.76 -0.66 -17.52
N ALA A 161 -7.71 -0.27 -16.79
CA ALA A 161 -6.58 -1.13 -16.46
C ALA A 161 -7.01 -2.37 -15.67
N LEU A 162 -7.84 -2.17 -14.64
CA LEU A 162 -8.40 -3.25 -13.82
C LEU A 162 -9.25 -4.21 -14.67
N ARG A 163 -10.16 -3.68 -15.51
CA ARG A 163 -10.99 -4.52 -16.41
C ARG A 163 -10.16 -5.29 -17.42
N ARG A 164 -9.10 -4.69 -17.99
CA ARG A 164 -8.20 -5.38 -18.92
C ARG A 164 -7.46 -6.52 -18.23
N ALA A 165 -6.96 -6.27 -17.03
CA ALA A 165 -6.23 -7.26 -16.25
C ALA A 165 -7.15 -8.43 -15.86
N LEU A 166 -8.30 -8.13 -15.27
CA LEU A 166 -9.31 -9.11 -14.86
C LEU A 166 -9.74 -10.05 -15.99
N ARG A 167 -9.86 -9.56 -17.23
CA ARG A 167 -10.21 -10.37 -18.41
C ARG A 167 -9.21 -11.48 -18.74
N GLN A 168 -8.00 -11.45 -18.18
CA GLN A 168 -6.98 -12.50 -18.39
C GLN A 168 -7.10 -13.66 -17.39
N LEU A 169 -7.93 -13.53 -16.35
CA LEU A 169 -8.15 -14.60 -15.37
C LEU A 169 -9.25 -15.57 -15.80
N PRO A 170 -9.19 -16.82 -15.31
CA PRO A 170 -10.37 -17.69 -15.23
C PRO A 170 -11.54 -16.94 -14.59
N ASP A 171 -12.75 -17.23 -15.06
CA ASP A 171 -13.91 -16.43 -14.69
C ASP A 171 -14.19 -16.44 -13.18
N ASP A 172 -13.96 -17.57 -12.50
CA ASP A 172 -14.18 -17.69 -11.05
C ASP A 172 -13.15 -16.90 -10.24
N THR A 173 -11.87 -16.95 -10.63
CA THR A 173 -10.81 -16.11 -10.04
C THR A 173 -11.12 -14.63 -10.24
N ARG A 174 -11.63 -14.26 -11.42
CA ARG A 174 -12.08 -12.88 -11.71
C ARG A 174 -13.21 -12.44 -10.79
N ALA A 175 -14.18 -13.31 -10.56
CA ALA A 175 -15.34 -13.03 -9.72
C ALA A 175 -14.94 -12.87 -8.25
N LEU A 176 -14.05 -13.75 -7.76
CA LEU A 176 -13.46 -13.66 -6.43
C LEU A 176 -12.70 -12.35 -6.26
N ALA A 177 -11.75 -12.06 -7.15
CA ALA A 177 -10.95 -10.83 -7.10
C ALA A 177 -11.85 -9.58 -7.11
N GLY A 178 -12.89 -9.57 -7.94
CA GLY A 178 -13.89 -8.49 -7.97
C GLY A 178 -14.65 -8.35 -6.65
N PHE A 179 -15.04 -9.46 -6.01
CA PHE A 179 -15.68 -9.46 -4.70
C PHE A 179 -14.76 -8.91 -3.60
N LEU A 180 -13.52 -9.43 -3.50
CA LEU A 180 -12.54 -8.99 -2.53
C LEU A 180 -12.19 -7.52 -2.70
N THR A 181 -11.97 -7.07 -3.95
CA THR A 181 -11.72 -5.66 -4.27
C THR A 181 -12.87 -4.79 -3.79
N ARG A 182 -14.13 -5.13 -4.11
CA ARG A 182 -15.29 -4.32 -3.69
C ARG A 182 -15.43 -4.23 -2.17
N ALA A 183 -15.13 -5.31 -1.44
CA ALA A 183 -15.15 -5.28 0.02
C ALA A 183 -14.11 -4.28 0.57
N PHE A 184 -12.91 -4.25 -0.02
CA PHE A 184 -11.83 -3.35 0.40
C PHE A 184 -11.89 -1.94 -0.19
N THR A 185 -12.69 -1.66 -1.22
CA THR A 185 -12.84 -0.30 -1.79
C THR A 185 -14.16 0.35 -1.43
N ARG A 186 -15.00 -0.29 -0.60
CA ARG A 186 -16.26 0.31 -0.17
C ARG A 186 -15.97 1.55 0.69
N THR A 187 -16.67 2.64 0.37
CA THR A 187 -16.70 3.85 1.20
C THR A 187 -17.47 3.53 2.47
N VAL A 188 -16.90 3.90 3.61
CA VAL A 188 -17.47 3.69 4.94
C VAL A 188 -17.41 5.01 5.68
N ASP A 189 -18.56 5.45 6.16
CA ASP A 189 -18.78 6.55 7.09
C ASP A 189 -19.28 5.99 8.44
N ASP A 190 -19.50 6.87 9.42
CA ASP A 190 -19.89 6.47 10.78
C ASP A 190 -21.20 5.65 10.80
N ASP A 191 -22.17 5.99 9.94
CA ASP A 191 -23.46 5.29 9.83
C ASP A 191 -23.36 3.94 9.11
N SER A 192 -22.24 3.70 8.41
CA SER A 192 -22.00 2.51 7.61
C SER A 192 -20.83 1.65 8.09
N ALA A 193 -20.32 1.89 9.31
CA ALA A 193 -19.20 1.14 9.94
C ALA A 193 -19.34 -0.39 9.87
N HIS A 194 -20.57 -0.92 9.90
CA HIS A 194 -20.88 -2.34 9.72
C HIS A 194 -20.35 -2.95 8.40
N HIS A 195 -20.02 -2.13 7.41
CA HIS A 195 -19.37 -2.58 6.17
C HIS A 195 -17.93 -3.09 6.37
N TYR A 196 -17.22 -2.63 7.41
CA TYR A 196 -15.89 -3.16 7.72
C TYR A 196 -15.91 -4.64 8.11
N ARG A 197 -17.04 -5.16 8.63
CA ARG A 197 -17.15 -6.57 9.02
C ARG A 197 -16.75 -7.54 7.91
N MET A 198 -17.13 -7.23 6.67
CA MET A 198 -16.79 -8.07 5.52
C MET A 198 -15.29 -8.01 5.17
N SER A 199 -14.68 -6.82 5.17
CA SER A 199 -13.27 -6.68 4.84
C SER A 199 -12.36 -7.23 5.95
N ILE A 200 -12.76 -7.09 7.22
CA ILE A 200 -12.09 -7.72 8.36
C ILE A 200 -12.19 -9.24 8.26
N ALA A 201 -13.39 -9.78 8.01
CA ALA A 201 -13.57 -11.22 7.85
C ALA A 201 -12.71 -11.81 6.72
N ILE A 202 -12.56 -11.08 5.61
CA ILE A 202 -11.63 -11.45 4.54
C ILE A 202 -10.18 -11.45 5.01
N ALA A 203 -9.75 -10.44 5.78
CA ALA A 203 -8.39 -10.36 6.30
C ALA A 203 -8.07 -11.53 7.25
N GLU A 204 -8.99 -11.86 8.14
CA GLU A 204 -8.87 -12.98 9.09
C GLU A 204 -8.94 -14.35 8.38
N ALA A 205 -9.84 -14.51 7.41
CA ALA A 205 -9.92 -15.73 6.60
C ALA A 205 -8.65 -15.94 5.75
N CYS A 206 -8.03 -14.86 5.28
CA CYS A 206 -6.71 -14.89 4.64
C CYS A 206 -5.57 -15.16 5.65
N GLN A 207 -5.83 -15.24 6.95
CA GLN A 207 -4.81 -15.49 7.98
C GLN A 207 -3.72 -14.41 8.00
N LEU A 208 -4.10 -13.13 7.92
CA LEU A 208 -3.19 -11.99 8.03
C LEU A 208 -2.37 -12.07 9.33
N GLY A 209 -1.05 -12.01 9.21
CA GLY A 209 -0.10 -12.12 10.32
C GLY A 209 0.42 -13.54 10.59
N THR A 210 -0.18 -14.57 9.99
CA THR A 210 0.28 -15.97 10.13
C THR A 210 0.63 -16.61 8.78
N ALA A 211 -0.30 -16.62 7.82
CA ALA A 211 -0.03 -17.14 6.48
C ALA A 211 0.63 -16.10 5.57
N PHE A 212 0.26 -14.82 5.73
CA PHE A 212 0.74 -13.70 4.93
C PHE A 212 1.04 -12.49 5.80
N ASP A 213 2.01 -11.69 5.37
CA ASP A 213 2.45 -10.47 6.06
C ASP A 213 1.47 -9.31 5.84
N GLY A 214 0.72 -9.34 4.74
CA GLY A 214 -0.14 -8.24 4.36
C GLY A 214 -1.11 -8.50 3.24
N LEU A 215 -1.99 -7.52 3.03
CA LEU A 215 -2.99 -7.50 1.97
C LEU A 215 -2.76 -6.28 1.08
N LEU A 216 -2.74 -6.48 -0.23
CA LEU A 216 -2.67 -5.43 -1.25
C LEU A 216 -4.06 -5.23 -1.86
N TYR A 217 -4.56 -4.01 -1.79
CA TYR A 217 -5.86 -3.63 -2.33
C TYR A 217 -5.80 -2.27 -3.04
N PRO A 218 -6.66 -2.01 -4.03
CA PRO A 218 -6.68 -0.71 -4.70
C PRO A 218 -7.02 0.42 -3.73
N SER A 219 -6.40 1.58 -3.92
CA SER A 219 -6.85 2.82 -3.28
C SER A 219 -8.24 3.20 -3.82
N ALA A 220 -9.13 3.60 -2.91
CA ALA A 220 -10.45 4.11 -3.27
C ALA A 220 -10.42 5.62 -3.58
N ALA A 221 -9.36 6.31 -3.15
CA ALA A 221 -9.24 7.76 -3.21
C ALA A 221 -8.58 8.29 -4.50
N MET A 222 -8.06 7.41 -5.36
CA MET A 222 -7.30 7.83 -6.55
C MET A 222 -7.91 7.39 -7.90
N PRO A 223 -7.85 8.26 -8.92
CA PRO A 223 -8.26 7.92 -10.28
C PRO A 223 -7.25 7.03 -11.01
N SER A 224 -5.96 7.09 -10.65
CA SER A 224 -4.90 6.24 -11.21
C SER A 224 -4.73 4.93 -10.42
N PRO A 225 -4.08 3.89 -10.99
CA PRO A 225 -3.80 2.65 -10.29
C PRO A 225 -2.83 2.93 -9.14
N ALA A 226 -3.38 3.05 -7.94
CA ALA A 226 -2.64 3.09 -6.70
C ALA A 226 -3.06 1.93 -5.82
N HIS A 227 -2.10 1.40 -5.08
CA HIS A 227 -2.34 0.29 -4.17
C HIS A 227 -2.02 0.70 -2.74
N ASN A 228 -2.94 0.35 -1.85
CA ASN A 228 -2.77 0.39 -0.41
C ASN A 228 -2.39 -1.01 0.09
N LEU A 229 -1.66 -1.03 1.19
CA LEU A 229 -1.30 -2.22 1.92
C LEU A 229 -1.81 -2.13 3.35
N ALA A 230 -2.38 -3.22 3.82
CA ALA A 230 -2.60 -3.48 5.24
C ALA A 230 -1.59 -4.54 5.66
N LEU A 231 -0.56 -4.14 6.42
CA LEU A 231 0.47 -5.05 6.91
C LEU A 231 0.23 -5.38 8.38
N HIS A 232 0.39 -6.65 8.75
CA HIS A 232 0.33 -7.06 10.14
C HIS A 232 1.47 -6.40 10.92
N ARG A 233 1.22 -5.99 12.18
CA ARG A 233 2.19 -5.27 13.02
C ARG A 233 3.52 -6.01 13.19
N SER A 234 3.52 -7.34 13.10
CA SER A 234 4.75 -8.15 13.18
C SER A 234 5.75 -7.81 12.07
N CYS A 235 5.33 -7.21 10.95
CA CYS A 235 6.27 -6.70 9.96
C CYS A 235 7.23 -5.65 10.52
N LEU A 236 6.78 -4.86 11.50
CA LEU A 236 7.61 -3.88 12.18
C LEU A 236 8.26 -4.50 13.43
N ASP A 237 7.51 -5.27 14.21
CA ASP A 237 8.00 -5.89 15.46
C ASP A 237 9.12 -6.91 15.21
N GLU A 238 9.11 -7.59 14.06
CA GLU A 238 10.12 -8.56 13.64
C GLU A 238 11.16 -7.96 12.67
N GLU A 239 11.22 -6.63 12.56
CA GLU A 239 12.19 -5.90 11.74
C GLU A 239 12.15 -6.31 10.25
N LYS A 240 10.97 -6.68 9.72
CA LYS A 240 10.81 -6.85 8.27
C LYS A 240 10.76 -5.51 7.55
N LEU A 241 10.43 -4.43 8.27
CA LEU A 241 10.43 -3.05 7.80
C LEU A 241 11.34 -2.19 8.68
N ALA A 242 12.13 -1.33 8.04
CA ALA A 242 12.89 -0.28 8.70
C ALA A 242 12.45 1.08 8.18
N LEU A 243 12.41 2.07 9.07
CA LEU A 243 12.19 3.46 8.67
C LEU A 243 13.38 3.92 7.82
N HIS A 244 13.11 4.36 6.59
CA HIS A 244 14.13 4.91 5.70
C HIS A 244 14.28 6.43 5.92
N TYR A 245 13.17 7.17 5.90
CA TYR A 245 13.12 8.55 6.41
C TYR A 245 11.67 9.03 6.59
N VAL A 246 11.50 10.16 7.26
CA VAL A 246 10.25 10.89 7.45
C VAL A 246 10.40 12.30 6.89
N GLU A 247 9.44 12.76 6.11
CA GLU A 247 9.39 14.10 5.56
C GLU A 247 8.20 14.88 6.12
N TYR A 248 8.42 16.12 6.52
CA TYR A 248 7.35 17.04 6.89
C TYR A 248 7.09 18.02 5.75
N LEU A 249 5.88 17.98 5.21
CA LEU A 249 5.51 18.70 4.00
C LEU A 249 4.38 19.70 4.28
N ARG A 250 4.43 20.84 3.60
CA ARG A 250 3.26 21.71 3.39
C ARG A 250 2.73 21.48 1.98
N VAL A 251 1.43 21.31 1.85
CA VAL A 251 0.76 21.21 0.56
C VAL A 251 0.60 22.60 -0.03
N ASN A 252 1.16 22.85 -1.22
CA ASN A 252 0.96 24.11 -1.94
C ASN A 252 -0.26 24.02 -2.86
N GLY A 253 -0.52 22.84 -3.44
CA GLY A 253 -1.64 22.63 -4.36
C GLY A 253 -1.87 21.16 -4.68
N ILE A 254 -3.12 20.81 -4.98
CA ILE A 254 -3.55 19.47 -5.37
C ILE A 254 -4.36 19.59 -6.65
N GLY A 255 -3.84 18.99 -7.71
CA GLY A 255 -4.56 18.74 -8.95
C GLY A 255 -5.04 17.29 -9.03
N THR A 256 -5.78 16.98 -10.09
CA THR A 256 -6.26 15.62 -10.36
C THR A 256 -5.10 14.62 -10.54
N GLU A 257 -3.96 15.07 -11.04
CA GLU A 257 -2.78 14.23 -11.35
C GLU A 257 -1.46 14.80 -10.82
N THR A 258 -1.48 15.99 -10.22
CA THR A 258 -0.28 16.67 -9.73
C THR A 258 -0.42 17.04 -8.27
N ILE A 259 0.65 16.83 -7.51
CA ILE A 259 0.76 17.25 -6.11
C ILE A 259 1.93 18.23 -6.03
N ASP A 260 1.65 19.47 -5.64
CA ASP A 260 2.68 20.46 -5.35
C ASP A 260 2.85 20.58 -3.83
N VAL A 261 4.06 20.28 -3.36
CA VAL A 261 4.41 20.30 -1.93
C VAL A 261 5.74 21.01 -1.71
N CYS A 262 5.83 21.65 -0.56
CA CYS A 262 7.07 22.20 -0.04
C CYS A 262 7.58 21.32 1.10
N SER A 263 8.81 20.82 0.97
CA SER A 263 9.49 20.09 2.04
C SER A 263 10.00 21.07 3.10
N LEU A 264 9.50 20.95 4.32
CA LEU A 264 9.84 21.83 5.44
C LEU A 264 11.00 21.28 6.26
N ASP A 265 11.02 19.96 6.48
CA ASP A 265 12.01 19.28 7.31
C ASP A 265 12.03 17.78 6.99
N PHE A 266 13.10 17.07 7.37
CA PHE A 266 13.13 15.62 7.32
C PHE A 266 13.97 15.00 8.45
N ALA A 267 13.64 13.75 8.79
CA ALA A 267 14.36 12.93 9.74
C ALA A 267 14.69 11.58 9.11
N ARG A 268 15.94 11.09 9.27
CA ARG A 268 16.38 9.78 8.76
C ARG A 268 16.94 8.86 9.86
N HIS A 269 16.99 9.35 11.08
CA HIS A 269 17.51 8.64 12.24
C HIS A 269 16.55 8.78 13.42
N THR A 270 16.52 7.74 14.23
CA THR A 270 15.84 7.70 15.52
C THR A 270 16.85 7.53 16.62
N GLU A 271 16.64 8.20 17.74
CA GLU A 271 17.38 7.95 18.97
C GLU A 271 16.94 6.63 19.61
N PRO A 272 17.73 6.08 20.57
CA PRO A 272 17.37 4.84 21.26
C PRO A 272 16.02 4.86 21.98
N ASP A 273 15.53 6.05 22.36
CA ASP A 273 14.21 6.27 22.97
C ASP A 273 13.07 6.39 21.92
N GLY A 274 13.39 6.26 20.64
CA GLY A 274 12.46 6.39 19.52
C GLY A 274 12.24 7.81 19.03
N ARG A 275 12.93 8.82 19.58
CA ARG A 275 12.79 10.22 19.14
C ARG A 275 13.35 10.42 17.73
N LEU A 276 12.58 11.10 16.87
CA LEU A 276 12.98 11.44 15.50
C LEU A 276 13.99 12.60 15.50
N GLN A 277 15.13 12.39 14.83
CA GLN A 277 16.14 13.43 14.64
C GLN A 277 15.88 14.25 13.39
N TRP A 278 15.14 15.35 13.55
CA TRP A 278 14.86 16.32 12.49
C TRP A 278 16.09 17.17 12.16
N LEU A 279 16.45 17.22 10.88
CA LEU A 279 17.68 17.85 10.41
C LEU A 279 17.57 19.36 10.20
N ARG A 280 16.36 19.94 10.31
CA ARG A 280 16.07 21.37 10.13
C ARG A 280 16.45 21.87 8.73
N GLN A 281 16.22 21.05 7.73
CA GLN A 281 16.48 21.36 6.33
C GLN A 281 15.48 20.61 5.42
N PRO A 282 15.18 21.13 4.22
CA PRO A 282 14.32 20.43 3.26
C PRO A 282 14.89 19.07 2.84
N GLY A 283 14.00 18.07 2.66
CA GLY A 283 14.35 16.71 2.26
C GLY A 283 14.93 16.57 0.86
N ASN A 284 14.50 17.41 -0.08
CA ASN A 284 14.97 17.39 -1.46
C ASN A 284 15.55 18.75 -1.87
N TRP A 285 16.86 18.78 -2.08
CA TRP A 285 17.51 19.81 -2.89
C TRP A 285 17.43 19.37 -4.35
N VAL A 286 16.34 19.74 -5.03
CA VAL A 286 16.32 19.63 -6.49
C VAL A 286 16.93 20.92 -7.03
N LEU A 287 18.06 20.83 -7.72
CA LEU A 287 18.50 21.88 -8.63
C LEU A 287 17.46 21.97 -9.75
N ARG A 288 16.45 22.81 -9.57
CA ARG A 288 15.33 22.97 -10.52
C ARG A 288 15.75 23.69 -11.80
N GLU A 289 16.86 24.42 -11.74
CA GLU A 289 17.43 25.16 -12.85
C GLU A 289 18.78 24.55 -13.21
N GLY A 290 19.05 24.40 -14.51
CA GLY A 290 20.36 23.98 -14.99
C GLY A 290 21.41 25.02 -14.60
N ALA A 291 22.51 24.58 -14.00
CA ALA A 291 23.65 25.45 -13.76
C ALA A 291 24.48 25.59 -15.04
N THR A 292 25.04 26.78 -15.26
CA THR A 292 26.16 26.92 -16.19
C THR A 292 27.40 26.32 -15.55
N ALA A 293 27.98 25.30 -16.19
CA ALA A 293 29.25 24.73 -15.77
C ALA A 293 30.40 25.67 -16.15
N THR A 294 31.37 25.84 -15.25
CA THR A 294 32.66 26.48 -15.54
C THR A 294 33.75 25.56 -15.03
N ASP A 295 34.60 25.08 -15.95
CA ASP A 295 35.68 24.16 -15.63
C ASP A 295 36.75 24.90 -14.84
N CYS A 296 36.88 24.57 -13.56
CA CYS A 296 37.91 25.17 -12.72
C CYS A 296 39.13 24.27 -12.65
N HIS A 297 40.34 24.84 -12.68
CA HIS A 297 41.59 24.11 -12.46
C HIS A 297 42.40 24.72 -11.33
N PHE A 298 43.15 23.88 -10.61
CA PHE A 298 43.95 24.29 -9.46
C PHE A 298 45.41 24.45 -9.86
N GLU A 299 45.92 25.69 -9.82
CA GLU A 299 47.30 25.99 -10.15
C GLU A 299 47.89 27.02 -9.18
N GLN A 300 49.14 26.79 -8.74
CA GLN A 300 49.88 27.67 -7.82
C GLN A 300 49.11 28.01 -6.52
N GLY A 301 48.38 27.03 -5.97
CA GLY A 301 47.64 27.20 -4.73
C GLY A 301 46.34 27.99 -4.86
N ARG A 302 45.86 28.25 -6.09
CA ARG A 302 44.61 28.98 -6.35
C ARG A 302 43.73 28.23 -7.36
N TRP A 303 42.42 28.38 -7.20
CA TRP A 303 41.43 27.92 -8.18
C TRP A 303 41.26 28.98 -9.26
N HIS A 304 41.42 28.57 -10.51
CA HIS A 304 41.14 29.37 -11.71
C HIS A 304 39.88 28.84 -12.38
N ARG A 305 39.11 29.74 -12.99
CA ARG A 305 37.95 29.42 -13.82
C ARG A 305 38.35 29.25 -15.27
#